data_AF-A0A7K4JQI3-F1
#
_entry.id   AF-A0A7K4JQI3-F1
#
_cell.length_a   1.000
_cell.length_b   1.000
_cell.length_c   1.000
_cell.angle_alpha   90.00
_cell.angle_beta   90.00
_cell.angle_gamma   90.00
#
_symmetry.space_group_name_H-M   'P 1'
#
loop_
_entity.id
_entity.type
_entity.pdbx_description
1 polymer ?
#
loop_
_entity_poly.entity_id
_entity_poly.type
_entity_poly.pdbx_seq_one_letter_code
_entity_poly.pdbx_strand_id
1 'polypeptide(L)' 'LLQMALSFEEVAIYFCREEWAALAGWQRRLYREVMLDNYELLASLGEDSAPLPGGTARGV' A
#
# COMPACT_ATOMS: atom_id res chain seq x y z
N LEU A 1 5.45 21.46 13.99
CA LEU A 1 4.77 20.15 14.08
C LEU A 1 5.50 19.22 13.11
N LEU A 2 6.32 18.30 13.62
CA LEU A 2 7.02 17.34 12.77
C LEU A 2 5.99 16.32 12.30
N GLN A 3 5.69 16.29 11.00
CA GLN A 3 4.97 15.16 10.43
C GLN A 3 5.92 13.97 10.49
N MET A 4 5.59 12.99 11.33
CA MET A 4 6.34 11.75 11.42
C MET A 4 5.90 10.89 10.24
N ALA A 5 6.79 10.72 9.25
CA ALA A 5 6.54 9.82 8.13
C ALA A 5 6.58 8.39 8.65
N LEU A 6 5.41 7.76 8.76
CA LEU A 6 5.30 6.34 9.08
C LEU A 6 5.47 5.55 7.79
N SER A 7 6.28 4.50 7.86
CA SER A 7 6.37 3.50 6.81
C SER A 7 5.15 2.59 6.83
N PHE A 8 4.81 2.00 5.69
CA PHE A 8 3.66 1.09 5.60
C PHE A 8 3.85 -0.13 6.50
N GLU A 9 5.09 -0.57 6.68
CA GLU A 9 5.47 -1.68 7.56
C GLU A 9 5.13 -1.42 9.03
N GLU A 10 5.11 -0.17 9.48
CA GLU A 10 4.81 0.18 10.88
C GLU A 10 3.32 0.14 11.20
N VAL A 11 2.45 0.18 10.19
CA VAL A 11 0.99 0.20 10.35
C VAL A 11 0.29 -1.04 9.79
N ALA A 12 0.98 -1.82 8.95
CA ALA A 12 0.44 -3.04 8.37
C ALA A 12 0.48 -4.22 9.34
N ILE A 13 -0.63 -4.96 9.40
CA ILE A 13 -0.72 -6.22 10.14
C ILE A 13 -0.64 -7.36 9.14
N TYR A 14 0.25 -8.32 9.39
CA TYR A 14 0.40 -9.51 8.57
C TYR A 14 -0.06 -10.74 9.35
N PHE A 15 -0.77 -11.63 8.67
CA PHE A 15 -1.24 -12.89 9.23
C PHE A 15 -0.61 -14.04 8.45
N CYS A 16 -0.11 -15.06 9.17
CA CYS A 16 0.19 -16.35 8.56
C CYS A 16 -1.12 -17.07 8.19
N ARG A 17 -1.01 -18.21 7.50
CA ARG A 17 -2.19 -18.96 7.03
C ARG A 17 -3.05 -19.46 8.20
N GLU A 18 -2.40 -19.92 9.26
CA GLU A 18 -3.03 -20.43 10.47
C GLU A 18 -3.72 -19.30 11.25
N GLU A 19 -3.06 -18.15 11.40
CA GLU A 19 -3.62 -16.95 12.04
C GLU A 19 -4.83 -16.42 11.26
N TRP A 20 -4.73 -16.35 9.93
CA TRP A 20 -5.83 -15.93 9.06
C TRP A 20 -7.07 -16.84 9.21
N ALA A 21 -6.86 -18.15 9.32
CA ALA A 21 -7.91 -19.13 9.55
C ALA A 21 -8.58 -18.96 10.93
N ALA A 22 -7.80 -18.57 11.94
CA ALA A 22 -8.28 -18.34 13.30
C ALA A 22 -9.10 -17.05 13.47
N LEU A 23 -9.02 -16.10 12.53
CA LEU A 23 -9.78 -14.86 12.60
C LEU A 23 -11.30 -15.09 12.60
N ALA A 24 -12.01 -14.25 13.35
CA ALA A 24 -13.45 -14.16 13.23
C ALA A 24 -13.84 -13.58 11.85
N GLY A 25 -15.06 -13.88 11.39
CA GLY A 25 -15.53 -13.42 10.08
C GLY A 25 -15.50 -11.89 9.92
N TRP A 26 -15.74 -11.14 11.00
CA TRP A 26 -15.68 -9.67 10.97
C TRP A 26 -14.24 -9.14 10.90
N GLN A 27 -13.27 -9.81 11.52
CA GLN A 27 -11.86 -9.43 11.45
C GLN A 27 -11.31 -9.59 10.03
N ARG A 28 -11.67 -10.67 9.34
CA ARG A 28 -11.30 -10.86 7.92
C ARG A 28 -11.93 -9.82 7.00
N ARG A 29 -13.16 -9.38 7.29
CA ARG A 29 -13.80 -8.30 6.52
C ARG A 29 -13.07 -6.99 6.71
N LEU A 30 -12.83 -6.60 7.97
CA LEU A 30 -12.11 -5.38 8.30
C LEU A 30 -10.72 -5.34 7.65
N TYR A 31 -9.97 -6.45 7.71
CA TYR A 31 -8.66 -6.53 7.05
C TYR A 31 -8.76 -6.29 5.54
N ARG A 32 -9.74 -6.90 4.86
CA ARG A 32 -9.92 -6.72 3.42
C ARG A 32 -10.33 -5.29 3.06
N GLU A 33 -11.20 -4.66 3.84
CA GLU A 33 -11.62 -3.27 3.65
C GLU A 33 -10.42 -2.32 3.78
N VAL A 34 -9.66 -2.42 4.87
CA VAL A 34 -8.47 -1.58 5.09
C VAL A 34 -7.41 -1.81 4.02
N MET A 35 -7.17 -3.05 3.60
CA MET A 35 -6.20 -3.32 2.54
C MET A 35 -6.68 -2.82 1.17
N LEU A 36 -7.98 -2.85 0.88
CA LEU A 36 -8.54 -2.30 -0.36
C LEU A 36 -8.30 -0.79 -0.42
N ASP A 37 -8.63 -0.07 0.65
CA ASP A 37 -8.40 1.38 0.75
C ASP A 37 -6.91 1.73 0.54
N ASN A 38 -6.01 0.93 1.10
CA ASN A 38 -4.56 1.09 0.89
C ASN A 38 -4.15 0.86 -0.57
N TYR A 39 -4.71 -0.15 -1.23
CA TYR A 39 -4.45 -0.41 -2.65
C TYR A 39 -4.95 0.73 -3.55
N GLU A 40 -6.14 1.26 -3.28
CA GLU A 40 -6.70 2.38 -4.02
C GLU A 40 -5.87 3.65 -3.83
N LEU A 41 -5.44 3.93 -2.59
CA LEU A 41 -4.52 5.03 -2.29
C LEU A 41 -3.20 4.90 -3.05
N LEU A 42 -2.56 3.73 -3.00
CA LEU A 42 -1.31 3.48 -3.74
C LEU A 42 -1.49 3.59 -5.25
N ALA A 43 -2.61 3.11 -5.79
CA ALA A 43 -2.94 3.24 -7.21
C ALA A 43 -3.08 4.73 -7.60
N SER A 44 -3.75 5.55 -6.78
CA SER A 44 -3.89 6.99 -7.03
C SER A 44 -2.56 7.75 -7.02
N LEU A 45 -1.60 7.33 -6.19
CA LEU A 45 -0.25 7.93 -6.16
C LEU A 45 0.55 7.60 -7.43
N GLY A 46 0.25 6.48 -8.09
CA GLY A 46 0.86 6.08 -9.36
C GLY A 46 0.46 6.99 -10.53
N GLU A 47 -0.75 7.54 -10.50
CA GLU A 47 -1.30 8.38 -11.58
C GLU A 47 -0.69 9.80 -11.60
N ASP A 48 -0.20 10.31 -10.47
CA ASP A 48 0.47 11.62 -10.37
C ASP A 48 1.93 11.60 -10.85
N SER A 49 2.48 10.41 -11.14
CA SER A 49 3.81 10.29 -11.73
C SER A 49 3.75 10.53 -13.24
N ALA A 50 3.66 11.81 -13.61
CA ALA A 50 3.77 12.24 -15.00
C ALA A 50 5.01 11.61 -15.68
N PRO A 51 4.93 11.17 -16.95
CA PRO A 51 6.11 10.71 -17.67
C PRO A 51 7.13 11.85 -17.67
N LEU A 52 8.36 11.60 -17.19
CA LEU A 52 9.43 12.59 -17.23
C LEU A 52 9.56 13.11 -18.67
N PRO A 53 9.33 14.42 -18.93
CA PRO A 53 9.51 14.95 -20.26
C PRO A 53 11.01 15.02 -20.54
N GLY A 54 11.51 14.10 -21.36
CA GLY A 54 12.84 14.19 -21.97
C GLY A 54 13.92 13.34 -21.32
N GLY A 55 13.79 12.01 -21.40
CA GLY A 55 14.94 11.11 -21.37
C GLY A 55 15.42 10.83 -22.79
N THR A 56 16.15 11.75 -23.43
CA THR A 56 16.94 11.39 -24.61
C THR A 56 17.97 10.36 -24.20
N ALA A 57 17.75 9.10 -24.56
CA ALA A 57 18.79 8.08 -24.59
C ALA A 57 19.82 8.50 -25.65
N ARG A 58 20.82 9.25 -25.23
CA ARG A 58 22.01 9.53 -26.04
C ARG A 58 22.97 8.38 -25.81
N GLY A 59 23.20 7.60 -26.85
CA GLY A 59 24.00 6.39 -26.79
C GLY A 59 25.43 6.61 -26.31
N VAL A 60 25.95 5.55 -25.72
CA VAL A 60 27.33 5.03 -25.83
C VAL A 60 27.25 3.53 -25.62
#